data_AF-A0A923M8U9-F1
#
_entry.id   AF-A0A923M8U9-F1
#
_cell.length_a   1.000
_cell.length_b   1.000
_cell.length_c   1.000
_cell.angle_alpha   90.00
_cell.angle_beta   90.00
_cell.angle_gamma   90.00
#
_symmetry.space_group_name_H-M   'P 1'
#
loop_
_entity.id
_entity.type
_entity.pdbx_description
1 polymer ?
#
loop_
_entity_poly.entity_id
_entity_poly.type
_entity_poly.pdbx_seq_one_letter_code
_entity_poly.pdbx_strand_id
1 'polypeptide(L)'
;MADTDFFALSRPDSLTYLGVYRAVYGTRPTTGTYSGATSLLDGTGMGGVSGLIAGGVAAIDGATLARTVLANIGVSAGTLGGSTPSVSYSLLETALGVFFSAFPNDRAQVIVNVARILPNLEGDGVFGNAARAFNATLASDIGVVGVPDYVPTTPYY
;
A
#
# COMPACT_ATOMS: atom_id res chain seq x y z
N MET A 1 -13.48 19.35 18.58
CA MET A 1 -13.76 18.27 17.62
C MET A 1 -13.21 18.76 16.29
N ALA A 2 -11.98 18.38 15.97
CA ALA A 2 -11.32 18.78 14.74
C ALA A 2 -11.36 17.59 13.78
N ASP A 3 -11.94 17.89 12.63
CA ASP A 3 -12.17 17.09 11.43
C ASP A 3 -11.02 16.10 11.11
N THR A 4 -11.25 14.81 11.33
CA THR A 4 -10.35 13.70 10.97
C THR A 4 -10.59 13.16 9.56
N ASP A 5 -11.51 13.74 8.78
CA ASP A 5 -12.09 13.08 7.61
C ASP A 5 -11.53 13.54 6.26
N PHE A 6 -10.30 14.05 6.19
CA PHE A 6 -9.68 14.33 4.88
C PHE A 6 -9.09 13.09 4.18
N PHE A 7 -8.95 11.96 4.89
CA PHE A 7 -8.41 10.72 4.30
C PHE A 7 -9.48 9.69 3.91
N ALA A 8 -10.75 9.91 4.29
CA ALA A 8 -11.74 8.83 4.26
C ALA A 8 -12.37 8.53 2.89
N LEU A 9 -12.25 9.37 1.83
CA LEU A 9 -12.96 9.05 0.57
C LEU A 9 -12.35 9.45 -0.79
N SER A 10 -11.20 10.12 -0.90
CA SER A 10 -10.53 10.26 -2.20
C SER A 10 -9.05 10.61 -2.08
N ARG A 11 -8.18 9.62 -1.82
CA ARG A 11 -6.77 9.80 -2.16
C ARG A 11 -6.68 9.90 -3.69
N PRO A 12 -6.06 10.95 -4.26
CA PRO A 12 -5.82 10.99 -5.70
C PRO A 12 -5.09 9.73 -6.14
N ASP A 13 -5.44 9.21 -7.32
CA ASP A 13 -4.92 7.92 -7.81
C ASP A 13 -3.39 7.91 -7.92
N SER A 14 -2.77 9.08 -8.06
CA SER A 14 -1.32 9.30 -8.01
C SER A 14 -0.68 8.93 -6.65
N LEU A 15 -1.33 9.29 -5.53
CA LEU A 15 -0.92 8.85 -4.19
C LEU A 15 -1.18 7.36 -3.97
N THR A 16 -2.25 6.84 -4.57
CA THR A 16 -2.53 5.40 -4.53
C THR A 16 -1.42 4.63 -5.25
N TYR A 17 -0.97 5.09 -6.43
CA TYR A 17 0.16 4.49 -7.14
C TYR A 17 1.44 4.46 -6.30
N LEU A 18 1.74 5.54 -5.58
CA LEU A 18 2.89 5.57 -4.67
C LEU A 18 2.77 4.50 -3.58
N GLY A 19 1.59 4.36 -2.98
CA GLY A 19 1.25 3.30 -2.03
C GLY A 19 1.44 1.89 -2.59
N VAL A 20 0.93 1.67 -3.81
CA VAL A 20 1.05 0.39 -4.50
C VAL A 20 2.50 0.08 -4.85
N TYR A 21 3.24 1.04 -5.37
CA TYR A 21 4.65 0.88 -5.70
C TYR A 21 5.45 0.54 -4.43
N ARG A 22 5.17 1.22 -3.32
CA ARG A 22 5.80 0.92 -2.04
C ARG A 22 5.46 -0.47 -1.55
N ALA A 23 4.20 -0.88 -1.61
CA ALA A 23 3.75 -2.22 -1.22
C ALA A 23 4.45 -3.33 -2.01
N VAL A 24 4.69 -3.12 -3.31
CA VAL A 24 5.31 -4.13 -4.17
C VAL A 24 6.83 -4.14 -4.05
N TYR A 25 7.48 -2.97 -4.10
CA TYR A 25 8.93 -2.86 -4.28
C TYR A 25 9.68 -2.44 -3.00
N GLY A 26 8.98 -2.02 -1.95
CA GLY A 26 9.59 -1.59 -0.68
C GLY A 26 10.32 -0.25 -0.75
N THR A 27 10.37 0.36 -1.94
CA THR A 27 11.02 1.64 -2.22
C THR A 27 10.04 2.58 -2.89
N ARG A 28 10.43 3.85 -3.04
CA ARG A 28 9.72 4.80 -3.91
C ARG A 28 10.11 4.60 -5.38
N PRO A 29 9.23 4.98 -6.32
CA PRO A 29 9.61 5.10 -7.73
C PRO A 29 10.56 6.30 -7.94
N THR A 30 11.32 6.27 -9.02
CA THR A 30 12.02 7.48 -9.51
C THR A 30 11.00 8.50 -10.03
N THR A 31 11.36 9.78 -10.07
CA THR A 31 10.48 10.86 -10.57
C THR A 31 9.98 10.58 -12.00
N GLY A 32 10.84 10.03 -12.86
CA GLY A 32 10.45 9.64 -14.23
C GLY A 32 9.47 8.46 -14.26
N THR A 33 9.68 7.44 -13.41
CA THR A 33 8.75 6.31 -13.29
C THR A 33 7.39 6.76 -12.77
N TYR A 34 7.40 7.65 -11.77
CA TYR A 34 6.18 8.23 -11.21
C TYR A 34 5.42 9.06 -12.24
N SER A 35 6.10 9.97 -12.96
CA SER A 35 5.50 10.81 -14.01
C SER A 35 4.88 9.97 -15.13
N GLY A 36 5.56 8.91 -15.59
CA GLY A 36 5.03 8.01 -16.61
C GLY A 36 3.79 7.24 -16.12
N ALA A 37 3.79 6.81 -14.85
CA ALA A 37 2.65 6.13 -14.25
C ALA A 37 1.46 7.07 -14.03
N THR A 38 1.68 8.33 -13.65
CA THR A 38 0.60 9.33 -13.54
C THR A 38 -0.02 9.65 -14.89
N SER A 39 0.78 9.74 -15.96
CA SER A 39 0.22 9.91 -17.32
C SER A 39 -0.60 8.70 -17.77
N LEU A 40 -0.23 7.48 -17.36
CA LEU A 40 -1.04 6.30 -17.61
C LEU A 40 -2.33 6.29 -16.77
N LEU A 41 -2.26 6.72 -15.51
CA LEU A 41 -3.40 6.88 -14.63
C LEU A 41 -4.43 7.86 -15.22
N ASP A 42 -3.99 8.99 -15.76
CA ASP A 42 -4.88 9.97 -16.38
C ASP A 42 -5.63 9.38 -17.60
N GLY A 43 -5.01 8.43 -18.32
CA GLY A 43 -5.59 7.80 -19.50
C GLY A 43 -6.42 6.54 -19.24
N THR A 44 -6.15 5.79 -18.17
CA THR A 44 -6.70 4.44 -17.96
C THR A 44 -7.24 4.19 -16.55
N GLY A 45 -7.08 5.16 -15.64
CA GLY A 45 -7.39 5.01 -14.23
C GLY A 45 -6.57 3.91 -13.56
N MET A 46 -7.01 3.51 -12.36
CA MET A 46 -6.32 2.50 -11.56
C MET A 46 -6.33 1.08 -12.14
N GLY A 47 -7.17 0.81 -13.15
CA GLY A 47 -7.13 -0.45 -13.91
C GLY A 47 -5.85 -0.60 -14.74
N GLY A 48 -5.29 0.50 -15.27
CA GLY A 48 -3.99 0.46 -15.94
C GLY A 48 -2.83 0.20 -14.99
N VAL A 49 -2.90 0.73 -13.76
CA VAL A 49 -1.89 0.50 -12.71
C VAL A 49 -1.88 -0.95 -12.24
N SER A 50 -3.04 -1.58 -12.05
CA SER A 50 -3.07 -3.00 -11.71
C SER A 50 -2.43 -3.86 -12.81
N GLY A 51 -2.63 -3.51 -14.08
CA GLY A 51 -1.94 -4.14 -15.21
C GLY A 51 -0.41 -3.97 -15.20
N LEU A 52 0.09 -2.76 -14.92
CA LEU A 52 1.54 -2.51 -14.78
C LEU A 52 2.16 -3.34 -13.66
N ILE A 53 1.48 -3.42 -12.51
CA ILE A 53 1.96 -4.17 -11.36
C ILE A 53 1.85 -5.68 -11.58
N ALA A 54 0.81 -6.15 -12.26
CA ALA A 54 0.62 -7.55 -12.58
C ALA A 54 1.84 -8.13 -13.31
N GLY A 55 2.41 -7.40 -14.27
CA GLY A 55 3.65 -7.80 -14.94
C GLY A 55 4.86 -7.94 -14.00
N GLY A 56 4.99 -7.04 -13.01
CA GLY A 56 6.08 -7.07 -12.03
C GLY A 56 5.99 -8.19 -10.99
N VAL A 57 4.78 -8.68 -10.72
CA VAL A 57 4.55 -9.73 -9.70
C VAL A 57 4.22 -11.11 -10.29
N ALA A 58 4.08 -11.22 -11.62
CA ALA A 58 3.66 -12.45 -12.29
C ALA A 58 4.61 -13.64 -12.02
N ALA A 59 5.92 -13.39 -11.95
CA ALA A 59 6.94 -14.42 -11.75
C ALA A 59 7.23 -14.73 -10.27
N ILE A 60 6.62 -14.00 -9.33
CA ILE A 60 6.86 -14.17 -7.90
C ILE A 60 5.89 -15.23 -7.37
N ASP A 61 6.42 -16.20 -6.62
CA ASP A 61 5.56 -17.19 -5.94
C ASP A 61 4.67 -16.50 -4.89
N GLY A 62 3.46 -17.03 -4.69
CA GLY A 62 2.45 -16.35 -3.87
C GLY A 62 2.87 -16.14 -2.42
N ALA A 63 3.59 -17.11 -1.82
CA ALA A 63 4.06 -17.02 -0.44
C ALA A 63 5.16 -15.96 -0.27
N THR A 64 6.10 -15.87 -1.22
CA THR A 64 7.10 -14.80 -1.25
C THR A 64 6.44 -13.45 -1.50
N LEU A 65 5.50 -13.35 -2.45
CA LEU A 65 4.78 -12.11 -2.71
C LEU A 65 4.02 -11.62 -1.46
N ALA A 66 3.35 -12.52 -0.74
CA ALA A 66 2.65 -12.18 0.50
C ALA A 66 3.60 -11.62 1.56
N ARG A 67 4.73 -12.30 1.82
CA ARG A 67 5.75 -11.82 2.76
C ARG A 67 6.32 -10.46 2.36
N THR A 68 6.68 -10.31 1.09
CA THR A 68 7.21 -9.05 0.55
C THR A 68 6.21 -7.91 0.72
N VAL A 69 4.94 -8.12 0.33
CA VAL A 69 3.91 -7.08 0.44
C VAL A 69 3.67 -6.70 1.90
N LEU A 70 3.50 -7.69 2.80
CA LEU A 70 3.27 -7.41 4.22
C LEU A 70 4.43 -6.67 4.87
N ALA A 71 5.67 -7.09 4.58
CA ALA A 71 6.86 -6.40 5.08
C ALA A 71 6.94 -4.95 4.56
N ASN A 72 6.68 -4.74 3.28
CA ASN A 72 6.76 -3.43 2.64
C ASN A 72 5.70 -2.44 3.11
N ILE A 73 4.50 -2.93 3.45
CA ILE A 73 3.43 -2.10 4.03
C ILE A 73 3.54 -1.98 5.55
N GLY A 74 4.62 -2.48 6.15
CA GLY A 74 4.86 -2.38 7.59
C GLY A 74 3.95 -3.26 8.45
N VAL A 75 3.34 -4.30 7.88
CA VAL A 75 2.57 -5.30 8.61
C VAL A 75 3.51 -6.41 9.09
N SER A 76 3.58 -6.57 10.40
CA SER A 76 4.42 -7.55 11.10
C SER A 76 3.74 -7.91 12.43
N ALA A 77 4.24 -8.96 13.10
CA ALA A 77 3.78 -9.29 14.45
C ALA A 77 3.93 -8.11 15.44
N GLY A 78 4.92 -7.22 15.26
CA GLY A 78 5.13 -6.07 16.13
C GLY A 78 4.23 -4.86 15.82
N THR A 79 3.59 -4.84 14.65
CA THR A 79 2.71 -3.75 14.20
C THR A 79 1.24 -4.16 14.14
N LEU A 80 0.93 -5.45 14.31
CA LEU A 80 -0.43 -5.93 14.53
C LEU A 80 -0.80 -5.83 16.01
N GLY A 81 -2.00 -5.30 16.27
CA GLY A 81 -2.63 -5.35 17.58
C GLY A 81 -3.32 -6.69 17.86
N GLY A 82 -4.02 -6.76 18.99
CA GLY A 82 -4.76 -7.94 19.42
C GLY A 82 -4.00 -8.81 20.43
N SER A 83 -4.66 -9.89 20.88
CA SER A 83 -4.19 -10.72 21.98
C SER A 83 -3.03 -11.66 21.60
N THR A 84 -2.90 -12.01 20.32
CA THR A 84 -1.89 -12.95 19.80
C THR A 84 -1.28 -12.51 18.44
N PRO A 85 -0.58 -11.36 18.39
CA PRO A 85 -0.13 -10.75 17.12
C PRO A 85 0.68 -11.65 16.20
N SER A 86 1.57 -12.49 16.74
CA SER A 86 2.39 -13.42 15.94
C SER A 86 1.55 -14.49 15.24
N VAL A 87 0.49 -14.97 15.89
CA VAL A 87 -0.43 -15.96 15.31
C VAL A 87 -1.27 -15.31 14.21
N SER A 88 -1.82 -14.12 14.48
CA SER A 88 -2.58 -13.35 13.49
C SER A 88 -1.74 -13.02 12.26
N TYR A 89 -0.48 -12.63 12.46
CA TYR A 89 0.46 -12.38 11.36
C TYR A 89 0.68 -13.63 10.52
N SER A 90 1.01 -14.76 11.14
CA SER A 90 1.28 -16.02 10.42
C SER A 90 0.05 -16.52 9.65
N LEU A 91 -1.15 -16.39 10.21
CA LEU A 91 -2.41 -16.71 9.53
C LEU A 91 -2.66 -15.79 8.33
N LEU A 92 -2.45 -14.48 8.49
CA LEU A 92 -2.61 -13.50 7.41
C LEU A 92 -1.62 -13.76 6.28
N GLU A 93 -0.34 -13.96 6.60
CA GLU A 93 0.72 -14.29 5.62
C GLU A 93 0.37 -15.56 4.83
N THR A 94 -0.04 -16.61 5.54
CA THR A 94 -0.43 -17.89 4.93
C THR A 94 -1.65 -17.74 4.03
N ALA A 95 -2.71 -17.10 4.52
CA ALA A 95 -3.94 -16.90 3.76
C ALA A 95 -3.69 -16.07 2.50
N LEU A 96 -2.92 -14.98 2.61
CA LEU A 96 -2.57 -14.14 1.47
C LEU A 96 -1.69 -14.89 0.46
N GLY A 97 -0.74 -15.71 0.93
CA GLY A 97 0.11 -16.54 0.09
C GLY A 97 -0.66 -17.60 -0.69
N VAL A 98 -1.64 -18.26 -0.04
CA VAL A 98 -2.57 -19.19 -0.70
C VAL A 98 -3.43 -18.46 -1.72
N PHE A 99 -3.99 -17.30 -1.35
CA PHE A 99 -4.80 -16.49 -2.27
C PHE A 99 -4.01 -16.11 -3.51
N PHE A 100 -2.81 -15.54 -3.35
CA PHE A 100 -1.98 -15.18 -4.49
C PHE A 100 -1.68 -16.40 -5.35
N SER A 101 -1.30 -17.53 -4.75
CA SER A 101 -1.02 -18.75 -5.52
C SER A 101 -2.23 -19.22 -6.34
N ALA A 102 -3.44 -19.18 -5.76
CA ALA A 102 -4.67 -19.63 -6.41
C ALA A 102 -5.21 -18.65 -7.47
N PHE A 103 -4.99 -17.35 -7.29
CA PHE A 103 -5.58 -16.30 -8.12
C PHE A 103 -4.50 -15.38 -8.72
N PRO A 104 -3.71 -15.87 -9.70
CA PRO A 104 -2.60 -15.11 -10.27
C PRO A 104 -3.00 -13.80 -10.95
N ASN A 105 -4.19 -13.75 -11.54
CA ASN A 105 -4.68 -12.57 -12.26
C ASN A 105 -5.20 -11.48 -11.30
N ASP A 106 -5.57 -11.83 -10.07
CA ASP A 106 -6.20 -10.91 -9.12
C ASP A 106 -5.21 -10.33 -8.10
N ARG A 107 -3.99 -10.85 -8.04
CA ARG A 107 -2.95 -10.43 -7.07
C ARG A 107 -2.72 -8.92 -7.07
N ALA A 108 -2.56 -8.35 -8.26
CA ALA A 108 -2.29 -6.92 -8.42
C ALA A 108 -3.45 -6.06 -7.94
N GLN A 109 -4.70 -6.49 -8.20
CA GLN A 109 -5.88 -5.79 -7.72
C GLN A 109 -6.00 -5.84 -6.20
N VAL A 110 -5.65 -6.98 -5.57
CA VAL A 110 -5.62 -7.08 -4.11
C VAL A 110 -4.58 -6.13 -3.51
N ILE A 111 -3.38 -6.04 -4.09
CA ILE A 111 -2.35 -5.11 -3.62
C ILE A 111 -2.82 -3.65 -3.76
N VAL A 112 -3.49 -3.31 -4.86
CA VAL A 112 -4.14 -2.00 -5.06
C VAL A 112 -5.16 -1.72 -3.96
N ASN A 113 -6.04 -2.68 -3.67
CA ASN A 113 -7.06 -2.53 -2.64
C ASN A 113 -6.43 -2.36 -1.23
N VAL A 114 -5.39 -3.11 -0.91
CA VAL A 114 -4.65 -2.98 0.36
C VAL A 114 -4.02 -1.59 0.48
N ALA A 115 -3.35 -1.10 -0.57
CA ALA A 115 -2.73 0.22 -0.57
C ALA A 115 -3.76 1.38 -0.47
N ARG A 116 -5.01 1.14 -0.89
CA ARG A 116 -6.13 2.08 -0.72
C ARG A 116 -6.73 2.07 0.68
N ILE A 117 -6.87 0.89 1.29
CA ILE A 117 -7.58 0.71 2.56
C ILE A 117 -6.65 0.97 3.75
N LEU A 118 -5.47 0.35 3.77
CA LEU A 118 -4.56 0.37 4.92
C LEU A 118 -4.30 1.78 5.50
N PRO A 119 -4.06 2.81 4.68
CA PRO A 119 -3.89 4.17 5.17
C PRO A 119 -5.01 4.74 6.03
N ASN A 120 -6.25 4.26 5.83
CA ASN A 120 -7.44 4.77 6.51
C ASN A 120 -7.70 4.03 7.83
N LEU A 121 -6.85 3.07 8.18
CA LEU A 121 -6.99 2.24 9.37
C LEU A 121 -6.18 2.76 10.56
N GLU A 122 -5.66 4.00 10.57
CA GLU A 122 -4.84 4.50 11.70
C GLU A 122 -5.55 4.44 13.07
N GLY A 123 -6.87 4.58 13.09
CA GLY A 123 -7.70 4.43 14.30
C GLY A 123 -8.05 2.98 14.67
N ASP A 124 -7.71 2.00 13.84
CA ASP A 124 -8.08 0.60 14.04
C ASP A 124 -7.23 -0.07 15.13
N GLY A 125 -7.87 -0.89 15.97
CA GLY A 125 -7.21 -1.56 17.09
C GLY A 125 -6.26 -2.70 16.70
N VAL A 126 -6.34 -3.20 15.46
CA VAL A 126 -5.52 -4.31 14.95
C VAL A 126 -4.49 -3.79 13.94
N PHE A 127 -4.89 -2.95 12.99
CA PHE A 127 -4.05 -2.48 11.90
C PHE A 127 -3.54 -1.05 12.08
N GLY A 128 -3.95 -0.31 13.12
CA GLY A 128 -3.62 1.11 13.27
C GLY A 128 -2.14 1.42 13.37
N ASN A 129 -1.35 0.56 14.00
CA ASN A 129 0.11 0.73 14.05
C ASN A 129 0.76 0.52 12.67
N ALA A 130 0.34 -0.51 11.92
CA ALA A 130 0.81 -0.74 10.56
C ALA A 130 0.38 0.40 9.61
N ALA A 131 -0.86 0.87 9.72
CA ALA A 131 -1.38 2.00 8.95
C ALA A 131 -0.56 3.29 9.17
N ARG A 132 -0.25 3.61 10.43
CA ARG A 132 0.63 4.74 10.79
C ARG A 132 2.03 4.60 10.20
N ALA A 133 2.65 3.42 10.33
CA ALA A 133 3.99 3.17 9.78
C ALA A 133 4.01 3.31 8.25
N PHE A 134 2.96 2.82 7.58
CA PHE A 134 2.80 2.95 6.14
C PHE A 134 2.59 4.41 5.72
N ASN A 135 1.74 5.17 6.42
CA ASN A 135 1.51 6.58 6.12
C ASN A 135 2.74 7.45 6.36
N ALA A 136 3.49 7.23 7.44
CA ALA A 136 4.75 7.92 7.70
C ALA A 136 5.76 7.70 6.56
N THR A 137 5.81 6.48 6.03
CA THR A 137 6.64 6.12 4.89
C THR A 137 6.21 6.85 3.62
N LEU A 138 4.90 6.86 3.33
CA LEU A 138 4.37 7.55 2.15
C LEU A 138 4.58 9.06 2.22
N ALA A 139 4.40 9.67 3.39
CA ALA A 139 4.66 11.10 3.59
C ALA A 139 6.12 11.46 3.25
N SER A 140 7.07 10.62 3.64
CA SER A 140 8.49 10.78 3.28
C SER A 140 8.72 10.67 1.78
N ASP A 141 8.08 9.70 1.11
CA ASP A 141 8.23 9.51 -0.33
C ASP A 141 7.64 10.68 -1.12
N ILE A 142 6.50 11.22 -0.70
CA ILE A 142 5.85 12.36 -1.34
C ILE A 142 6.77 13.59 -1.35
N GLY A 143 7.44 13.87 -0.22
CA GLY A 143 8.37 15.00 -0.11
C GLY A 143 9.57 14.90 -1.06
N VAL A 144 9.89 13.71 -1.57
CA VAL A 144 11.01 13.47 -2.49
C VAL A 144 10.57 13.38 -3.95
N VAL A 145 9.44 12.73 -4.23
CA VAL A 145 8.93 12.55 -5.60
C VAL A 145 8.23 13.83 -6.10
N GLY A 146 7.86 14.74 -5.19
CA GLY A 146 7.30 16.05 -5.53
C GLY A 146 5.87 15.96 -6.03
N VAL A 147 4.98 15.30 -5.27
CA VAL A 147 3.57 15.16 -5.64
C VAL A 147 2.89 16.54 -5.58
N PRO A 148 2.40 17.09 -6.71
CA PRO A 148 2.00 18.49 -6.80
C PRO A 148 0.77 18.87 -5.95
N ASP A 149 -0.02 17.91 -5.47
CA ASP A 149 -1.28 18.15 -4.75
C ASP A 149 -1.26 17.72 -3.27
N TYR A 150 -0.11 17.37 -2.71
CA TYR A 150 -0.04 16.96 -1.30
C TYR A 150 0.33 18.13 -0.38
N VAL A 151 -0.66 18.60 0.39
CA VAL A 151 -0.43 19.48 1.53
C VAL A 151 -0.45 18.62 2.80
N PRO A 152 0.69 18.38 3.48
CA PRO A 152 0.68 17.69 4.76
C PRO A 152 -0.08 18.54 5.78
N THR A 153 -1.25 18.08 6.23
CA THR A 153 -2.08 18.82 7.19
C THR A 153 -1.60 18.68 8.64
N THR A 154 -0.63 17.80 8.91
CA THR A 154 0.05 17.72 10.20
C THR A 154 1.51 17.28 10.03
N PRO A 155 2.47 17.95 10.70
CA PRO A 155 3.77 17.36 10.94
C PRO A 155 3.57 16.17 11.89
N TYR A 156 3.98 14.97 11.45
CA TYR A 156 4.16 13.84 12.36
C TYR A 156 5.30 14.21 13.33
N TYR A 157 4.95 14.65 14.54
CA TYR A 157 5.85 14.83 15.68
C TYR A 157 5.92 13.56 16.50
#